data_AF-A0A7C6TJQ4-F1
#
_entry.id   AF-A0A7C6TJQ4-F1
#
_cell.length_a   1.000
_cell.length_b   1.000
_cell.length_c   1.000
_cell.angle_alpha   90.00
_cell.angle_beta   90.00
_cell.angle_gamma   90.00
#
_symmetry.space_group_name_H-M   'P 1'
#
loop_
_entity.id
_entity.type
_entity.pdbx_description
1 polymer ?
#
loop_
_entity_poly.entity_id
_entity_poly.type
_entity_poly.pdbx_seq_one_letter_code
_entity_poly.pdbx_strand_id
1 'polypeptide(L)'
;VQDKSFDDGELELSDDGAEPGMLGDTVMVNGTIGGVQEVTSEKVRLRLLNGSTARTYAFEFPDRSMDLIAGDGGLLDEPAEVDRLRLAPGERAEVVVDFTAGETVRMRSAEVDLGGVAVPATMGGHDSFDVLESRAAQTLTPAPEPAWSPSSHAGDDALVEAEAATTRKFELEEREINGERMDMNRIDEVAYVGDTEVWEVRSKQPIPHSFHIHDVQFEVLSVDGEAPPVEMSGRKDTIYLEPNRDYRLLMRFEDFADPTMPYMYHCHMLLHEDEGMMGQFVVIERGQEAEVGVPAGHDGAGHEH
;
A
#
# COMPACT_ATOMS: atom_id res chain seq x y z
N VAL A 1 3.99 2.88 -11.03
CA VAL A 1 5.45 2.79 -11.16
C VAL A 1 5.85 1.38 -10.81
N GLN A 2 6.77 0.78 -11.55
CA GLN A 2 7.30 -0.55 -11.26
C GLN A 2 8.78 -0.58 -11.62
N ASP A 3 9.55 -1.44 -10.97
CA ASP A 3 10.90 -1.81 -11.39
C ASP A 3 10.94 -3.23 -11.93
N LYS A 4 11.83 -3.45 -12.90
CA LYS A 4 12.08 -4.72 -13.58
C LYS A 4 13.57 -4.85 -13.88
N SER A 5 14.02 -6.06 -14.17
CA SER A 5 15.34 -6.35 -14.74
C SER A 5 15.16 -7.01 -16.10
N PHE A 6 16.09 -6.75 -17.02
CA PHE A 6 16.05 -7.34 -18.36
C PHE A 6 17.45 -7.83 -18.76
N ASP A 7 17.52 -9.01 -19.37
CA ASP A 7 18.72 -9.52 -20.06
C ASP A 7 18.40 -9.80 -21.52
N ASP A 8 19.20 -9.25 -22.43
CA ASP A 8 18.99 -9.25 -23.89
C ASP A 8 17.54 -8.96 -24.36
N GLY A 9 16.82 -8.12 -23.59
CA GLY A 9 15.43 -7.73 -23.88
C GLY A 9 14.36 -8.69 -23.36
N GLU A 10 14.73 -9.77 -22.69
CA GLU A 10 13.83 -10.66 -21.96
C GLU A 10 13.68 -10.20 -20.51
N LEU A 11 12.47 -10.32 -19.95
CA LEU A 11 12.22 -10.01 -18.54
C LEU A 11 12.90 -11.07 -17.68
N GLU A 12 13.78 -10.64 -16.77
CA GLU A 12 14.31 -11.51 -15.75
C GLU A 12 13.36 -11.58 -14.55
N LEU A 13 13.15 -12.78 -14.03
CA LEU A 13 12.44 -13.03 -12.80
C LEU A 13 13.37 -13.84 -11.89
N SER A 14 13.48 -13.44 -10.63
CA SER A 14 14.25 -14.15 -9.61
C SER A 14 13.33 -14.58 -8.48
N ASP A 15 13.44 -15.85 -8.11
CA ASP A 15 12.78 -16.44 -6.94
C ASP A 15 13.83 -17.18 -6.10
N ASP A 16 14.95 -16.51 -5.83
CA ASP A 16 16.07 -17.07 -5.08
C ASP A 16 15.88 -16.94 -3.55
N GLY A 17 14.72 -16.44 -3.11
CA GLY A 17 14.40 -16.19 -1.71
C GLY A 17 15.15 -15.00 -1.10
N ALA A 18 15.87 -14.20 -1.89
CA ALA A 18 16.67 -13.10 -1.35
C ALA A 18 15.79 -11.95 -0.86
N GLU A 19 16.06 -11.43 0.34
CA GLU A 19 15.36 -10.27 0.90
C GLU A 19 15.73 -8.97 0.15
N PRO A 20 14.77 -8.04 -0.06
CA PRO A 20 13.33 -8.10 0.26
C PRO A 20 12.48 -8.74 -0.85
N GLY A 21 13.11 -9.45 -1.77
CA GLY A 21 12.60 -9.83 -3.08
C GLY A 21 13.33 -9.10 -4.20
N MET A 22 12.86 -9.31 -5.43
CA MET A 22 13.48 -8.72 -6.60
C MET A 22 13.46 -7.18 -6.55
N LEU A 23 14.64 -6.58 -6.64
CA LEU A 23 14.86 -5.15 -6.83
C LEU A 23 15.48 -4.95 -8.21
N GLY A 24 14.64 -4.54 -9.16
CA GLY A 24 15.04 -4.26 -10.53
C GLY A 24 15.85 -2.97 -10.67
N ASP A 25 16.61 -2.89 -11.76
CA ASP A 25 17.43 -1.73 -12.12
C ASP A 25 16.74 -0.79 -13.12
N THR A 26 15.63 -1.23 -13.71
CA THR A 26 14.89 -0.52 -14.74
C THR A 26 13.53 -0.07 -14.22
N VAL A 27 13.40 1.23 -13.91
CA VAL A 27 12.13 1.83 -13.49
C VAL A 27 11.26 2.17 -14.70
N MET A 28 9.96 1.86 -14.58
CA MET A 28 8.95 2.03 -15.61
C MET A 28 7.71 2.73 -15.06
N VAL A 29 7.10 3.58 -15.88
CA VAL A 29 5.81 4.22 -15.62
C VAL A 29 4.83 3.77 -16.68
N ASN A 30 3.71 3.18 -16.28
CA ASN A 30 2.68 2.64 -17.18
C ASN A 30 3.26 1.72 -18.27
N GLY A 31 4.23 0.86 -17.90
CA GLY A 31 4.90 -0.05 -18.83
C GLY A 31 5.93 0.62 -19.76
N THR A 32 6.27 1.90 -19.56
CA THR A 32 7.23 2.63 -20.40
C THR A 32 8.51 2.95 -19.62
N ILE A 33 9.67 2.60 -20.19
CA ILE A 33 10.99 3.02 -19.68
C ILE A 33 11.22 4.49 -20.05
N GLY A 34 11.63 5.32 -19.09
CA GLY A 34 11.86 6.74 -19.32
C GLY A 34 10.58 7.49 -19.71
N GLY A 35 9.50 7.25 -18.97
CA GLY A 35 8.19 7.84 -19.23
C GLY A 35 8.26 9.37 -19.37
N VAL A 36 7.60 9.89 -20.41
CA VAL A 36 7.46 11.32 -20.65
C VAL A 36 5.99 11.64 -20.81
N GLN A 37 5.54 12.74 -20.19
CA GLN A 37 4.20 13.29 -20.39
C GLN A 37 4.24 14.75 -20.85
N GLU A 38 3.28 15.13 -21.69
CA GLU A 38 3.00 16.53 -22.01
C GLU A 38 2.05 17.11 -20.97
N VAL A 39 2.35 18.32 -20.48
CA VAL A 39 1.53 19.04 -19.50
C VAL A 39 0.90 20.26 -20.15
N THR A 40 -0.43 20.32 -20.14
CA THR A 40 -1.23 21.37 -20.79
C THR A 40 -2.05 22.23 -19.81
N SER A 41 -1.88 22.02 -18.51
CA SER A 41 -2.59 22.71 -17.43
C SER A 41 -1.61 23.18 -16.35
N GLU A 42 -1.97 24.24 -15.62
CA GLU A 42 -1.13 24.80 -14.54
C GLU A 42 -0.96 23.82 -13.38
N LYS A 43 -1.92 22.92 -13.17
CA LYS A 43 -1.85 21.84 -12.18
C LYS A 43 -2.15 20.49 -12.84
N VAL A 44 -1.45 19.45 -12.41
CA VAL A 44 -1.70 18.06 -12.83
C VAL A 44 -1.91 17.19 -11.60
N ARG A 45 -3.02 16.42 -11.60
CA ARG A 45 -3.28 15.36 -10.63
C ARG A 45 -2.62 14.07 -11.11
N LEU A 46 -1.64 13.58 -10.36
CA LEU A 46 -0.94 12.32 -10.61
C LEU A 46 -1.49 11.24 -9.68
N ARG A 47 -1.88 10.11 -10.27
CA ARG A 47 -2.27 8.91 -9.52
C ARG A 47 -1.08 7.97 -9.45
N LEU A 48 -0.41 7.98 -8.31
CA LEU A 48 0.76 7.16 -8.05
C LEU A 48 0.29 5.81 -7.51
N LEU A 49 0.84 4.75 -8.09
CA LEU A 49 0.71 3.37 -7.60
C LEU A 49 2.12 2.81 -7.57
N ASN A 50 2.52 2.26 -6.43
CA ASN A 50 3.69 1.40 -6.37
C ASN A 50 3.28 -0.04 -6.75
N GLY A 51 3.53 -0.40 -8.00
CA GLY A 51 3.29 -1.73 -8.56
C GLY A 51 4.56 -2.57 -8.67
N SER A 52 5.60 -2.22 -7.91
CA SER A 52 6.80 -3.03 -7.77
C SER A 52 6.56 -4.25 -6.90
N THR A 53 7.40 -5.27 -7.08
CA THR A 53 7.29 -6.53 -6.32
C THR A 53 7.79 -6.41 -4.89
N ALA A 54 8.81 -5.58 -4.64
CA ALA A 54 9.41 -5.41 -3.32
C ALA A 54 9.87 -3.98 -3.00
N ARG A 55 10.20 -3.21 -4.04
CA ARG A 55 10.80 -1.88 -3.89
C ARG A 55 9.84 -0.87 -3.25
N THR A 56 10.31 -0.20 -2.21
CA THR A 56 9.66 1.02 -1.68
C THR A 56 10.26 2.24 -2.39
N TYR A 57 9.42 3.21 -2.76
CA TYR A 57 9.85 4.47 -3.39
C TYR A 57 9.63 5.66 -2.46
N ALA A 58 10.40 6.73 -2.67
CA ALA A 58 10.19 8.03 -2.06
C ALA A 58 10.05 9.10 -3.16
N PHE A 59 8.83 9.30 -3.63
CA PHE A 59 8.55 10.21 -4.74
C PHE A 59 8.73 11.67 -4.33
N GLU A 60 9.45 12.43 -5.15
CA GLU A 60 9.64 13.87 -4.96
C GLU A 60 9.80 14.59 -6.31
N PHE A 61 9.57 15.91 -6.29
CA PHE A 61 10.14 16.83 -7.28
C PHE A 61 11.22 17.66 -6.57
N PRO A 62 12.49 17.65 -7.02
CA PRO A 62 13.56 18.32 -6.29
C PRO A 62 13.41 19.84 -6.12
N ASP A 63 12.52 20.48 -6.89
CA ASP A 63 12.36 21.93 -6.96
C ASP A 63 11.00 22.45 -6.49
N ARG A 64 10.08 21.57 -6.05
CA ARG A 64 8.72 21.94 -5.63
C ARG A 64 8.10 20.91 -4.69
N SER A 65 7.16 21.37 -3.87
CA SER A 65 6.26 20.53 -3.10
C SER A 65 5.16 19.92 -3.98
N MET A 66 4.43 18.97 -3.41
CA MET A 66 3.25 18.34 -3.98
C MET A 66 2.10 18.44 -2.97
N ASP A 67 0.87 18.62 -3.45
CA ASP A 67 -0.31 18.51 -2.59
C ASP A 67 -0.79 17.06 -2.59
N LEU A 68 -0.62 16.34 -1.49
CA LEU A 68 -1.25 15.04 -1.26
C LEU A 68 -2.75 15.24 -1.06
N ILE A 69 -3.57 14.61 -1.89
CA ILE A 69 -5.03 14.80 -1.89
C ILE A 69 -5.82 13.50 -1.68
N ALA A 70 -5.19 12.33 -1.82
CA ALA A 70 -5.84 11.03 -1.65
C ALA A 70 -4.83 9.95 -1.26
N GLY A 71 -5.29 8.99 -0.46
CA GLY A 71 -4.61 7.72 -0.18
C GLY A 71 -5.24 6.55 -0.97
N ASP A 72 -5.07 5.33 -0.46
CA ASP A 72 -5.56 4.10 -1.11
C ASP A 72 -7.08 4.08 -1.27
N GLY A 73 -7.79 4.53 -0.23
CA GLY A 73 -9.24 4.48 -0.08
C GLY A 73 -9.96 5.77 -0.49
N GLY A 74 -9.28 6.71 -1.12
CA GLY A 74 -9.89 7.94 -1.64
C GLY A 74 -9.32 9.23 -1.07
N LEU A 75 -10.08 10.32 -1.21
CA LEU A 75 -9.65 11.68 -0.84
C LEU A 75 -9.35 11.78 0.66
N LEU A 76 -8.36 12.60 1.01
CA LEU A 76 -8.13 13.04 2.39
C LEU A 76 -9.23 14.02 2.83
N ASP A 77 -9.27 14.35 4.12
CA ASP A 77 -10.17 15.40 4.63
C ASP A 77 -9.82 16.78 4.07
N GLU A 78 -8.52 17.05 3.90
CA GLU A 78 -7.99 18.26 3.27
C GLU A 78 -6.66 17.95 2.54
N PRO A 79 -6.27 18.74 1.53
CA PRO A 79 -4.95 18.63 0.92
C PRO A 79 -3.83 18.84 1.95
N ALA A 80 -2.76 18.06 1.84
CA ALA A 80 -1.55 18.24 2.63
C ALA A 80 -0.33 18.48 1.74
N GLU A 81 0.43 19.54 2.02
CA GLU A 81 1.68 19.80 1.32
C GLU A 81 2.76 18.80 1.77
N VAL A 82 3.40 18.14 0.81
CA VAL A 82 4.50 17.19 1.03
C VAL A 82 5.64 17.42 0.03
N ASP A 83 6.88 17.41 0.52
CA ASP A 83 8.07 17.47 -0.36
C ASP A 83 8.44 16.09 -0.92
N ARG A 84 8.12 15.05 -0.14
CA ARG A 84 8.48 13.67 -0.42
C ARG A 84 7.37 12.74 0.07
N LEU A 85 7.06 11.73 -0.74
CA LEU A 85 6.00 10.77 -0.46
C LEU A 85 6.55 9.34 -0.55
N ARG A 86 6.59 8.64 0.58
CA ARG A 86 6.95 7.22 0.62
C ARG A 86 5.75 6.37 0.22
N LEU A 87 5.94 5.43 -0.72
CA LEU A 87 4.95 4.40 -1.05
C LEU A 87 5.63 3.04 -1.10
N ALA A 88 5.17 2.12 -0.25
CA ALA A 88 5.53 0.71 -0.27
C ALA A 88 4.77 -0.06 -1.38
N PRO A 89 5.20 -1.28 -1.74
CA PRO A 89 4.47 -2.12 -2.68
C PRO A 89 2.98 -2.23 -2.31
N GLY A 90 2.09 -1.99 -3.27
CA GLY A 90 0.63 -2.01 -3.10
C GLY A 90 0.00 -0.66 -2.74
N GLU A 91 0.77 0.30 -2.22
CA GLU A 91 0.22 1.62 -1.85
C GLU A 91 -0.04 2.52 -3.06
N ARG A 92 -1.07 3.36 -2.92
CA ARG A 92 -1.47 4.39 -3.86
C ARG A 92 -1.60 5.73 -3.15
N ALA A 93 -1.34 6.77 -3.92
CA ALA A 93 -1.65 8.12 -3.51
C ALA A 93 -1.97 8.97 -4.73
N GLU A 94 -2.74 10.02 -4.52
CA GLU A 94 -2.94 11.04 -5.53
C GLU A 94 -2.36 12.35 -5.06
N VAL A 95 -1.50 12.95 -5.91
CA VAL A 95 -0.88 14.24 -5.64
C VAL A 95 -1.24 15.24 -6.74
N VAL A 96 -1.33 16.52 -6.38
CA VAL A 96 -1.42 17.63 -7.33
C VAL A 96 -0.10 18.36 -7.36
N VAL A 97 0.36 18.68 -8.57
CA VAL A 97 1.65 19.33 -8.80
C VAL A 97 1.45 20.52 -9.71
N ASP A 98 2.01 21.65 -9.31
CA ASP A 98 2.02 22.90 -10.09
C ASP A 98 3.08 22.86 -11.20
N PHE A 99 2.77 23.52 -12.32
CA PHE A 99 3.64 23.66 -13.48
C PHE A 99 3.66 25.09 -14.03
N THR A 100 4.84 25.51 -14.48
CA THR A 100 5.11 26.75 -15.20
C THR A 100 5.22 26.46 -16.71
N ALA A 101 4.64 27.33 -17.52
CA ALA A 101 4.65 27.18 -18.98
C ALA A 101 6.08 27.06 -19.54
N GLY A 102 6.29 26.10 -20.44
CA GLY A 102 7.56 25.86 -21.13
C GLY A 102 8.65 25.16 -20.31
N GLU A 103 8.39 24.80 -19.05
CA GLU A 103 9.36 24.10 -18.24
C GLU A 103 9.44 22.59 -18.56
N THR A 104 10.51 21.95 -18.10
CA THR A 104 10.64 20.50 -18.10
C THR A 104 11.17 20.08 -16.74
N VAL A 105 10.39 19.27 -16.02
CA VAL A 105 10.72 18.81 -14.67
C VAL A 105 10.60 17.30 -14.58
N ARG A 106 11.30 16.71 -13.61
CA ARG A 106 11.31 15.26 -13.40
C ARG A 106 10.88 14.95 -11.98
N MET A 107 9.89 14.08 -11.87
CA MET A 107 9.64 13.34 -10.64
C MET A 107 10.74 12.30 -10.48
N ARG A 108 11.24 12.16 -9.25
CA ARG A 108 12.24 11.17 -8.86
C ARG A 108 11.72 10.30 -7.75
N SER A 109 12.30 9.11 -7.61
CA SER A 109 12.40 8.48 -6.30
C SER A 109 13.76 8.82 -5.72
N ALA A 110 13.79 9.47 -4.56
CA ALA A 110 15.00 9.69 -3.80
C ALA A 110 15.37 8.46 -2.96
N GLU A 111 16.53 8.53 -2.29
CA GLU A 111 16.89 7.60 -1.22
C GLU A 111 15.79 7.58 -0.15
N VAL A 112 15.41 6.37 0.26
CA VAL A 112 14.27 6.13 1.15
C VAL A 112 14.77 5.87 2.56
N ASP A 113 14.22 6.59 3.54
CA ASP A 113 14.35 6.17 4.92
C ASP A 113 13.41 4.99 5.19
N LEU A 114 14.02 3.82 5.32
CA LEU A 114 13.32 2.56 5.55
C LEU A 114 13.01 2.31 7.04
N GLY A 115 13.48 3.15 7.96
CA GLY A 115 13.18 3.10 9.40
C GLY A 115 13.66 1.82 10.10
N GLY A 116 14.70 1.88 10.93
CA GLY A 116 15.12 0.73 11.75
C GLY A 116 15.66 -0.50 10.98
N VAL A 117 15.71 -0.47 9.65
CA VAL A 117 16.35 -1.49 8.81
C VAL A 117 17.85 -1.50 9.04
N ALA A 118 18.42 -2.67 9.33
CA ALA A 118 19.82 -2.79 9.73
C ALA A 118 20.81 -2.47 8.60
N VAL A 119 20.48 -2.86 7.37
CA VAL A 119 21.31 -2.61 6.17
C VAL A 119 20.45 -2.03 5.05
N PRO A 120 20.13 -0.72 5.07
CA PRO A 120 19.19 -0.13 4.12
C PRO A 120 19.58 -0.34 2.64
N ALA A 121 20.89 -0.36 2.34
CA ALA A 121 21.40 -0.58 0.99
C ALA A 121 20.90 -1.88 0.34
N THR A 122 20.78 -2.97 1.10
CA THR A 122 20.32 -4.27 0.56
C THR A 122 18.81 -4.32 0.36
N MET A 123 18.09 -3.33 0.89
CA MET A 123 16.62 -3.21 0.80
C MET A 123 16.22 -2.07 -0.15
N GLY A 124 17.16 -1.56 -0.96
CA GLY A 124 16.93 -0.48 -1.91
C GLY A 124 16.87 0.93 -1.29
N GLY A 125 17.20 1.08 0.01
CA GLY A 125 17.10 2.37 0.71
C GLY A 125 18.07 3.45 0.20
N HIS A 126 19.17 3.05 -0.46
CA HIS A 126 20.11 3.98 -1.09
C HIS A 126 19.86 4.17 -2.60
N ASP A 127 18.82 3.54 -3.13
CA ASP A 127 18.53 3.63 -4.55
C ASP A 127 17.82 4.95 -4.85
N SER A 128 18.09 5.49 -6.04
CA SER A 128 17.41 6.68 -6.54
C SER A 128 17.23 6.60 -8.04
N PHE A 129 16.09 7.12 -8.52
CA PHE A 129 15.66 6.95 -9.90
C PHE A 129 14.99 8.21 -10.43
N ASP A 130 15.22 8.53 -11.71
CA ASP A 130 14.29 9.37 -12.45
C ASP A 130 13.05 8.52 -12.78
N VAL A 131 11.85 9.04 -12.50
CA VAL A 131 10.58 8.27 -12.63
C VAL A 131 9.79 8.75 -13.84
N LEU A 132 9.45 10.03 -13.88
CA LEU A 132 8.58 10.62 -14.91
C LEU A 132 9.08 12.01 -15.29
N GLU A 133 9.32 12.22 -16.59
CA GLU A 133 9.59 13.55 -17.13
C GLU A 133 8.30 14.21 -17.59
N SER A 134 8.05 15.43 -17.10
CA SER A 134 6.90 16.24 -17.48
C SER A 134 7.38 17.44 -18.30
N ARG A 135 6.81 17.61 -19.49
CA ARG A 135 7.13 18.71 -20.41
C ARG A 135 5.92 19.63 -20.54
N ALA A 136 6.01 20.81 -19.93
CA ALA A 136 4.94 21.79 -19.98
C ALA A 136 4.87 22.49 -21.34
N ALA A 137 3.66 22.61 -21.88
CA ALA A 137 3.39 23.41 -23.05
C ALA A 137 3.71 24.89 -22.79
N GLN A 138 3.93 25.66 -23.86
CA GLN A 138 4.18 27.11 -23.77
C GLN A 138 2.97 27.93 -23.30
N THR A 139 1.81 27.30 -23.22
CA THR A 139 0.59 27.89 -22.67
C THR A 139 -0.12 26.80 -21.90
N LEU A 140 -0.44 27.10 -20.65
CA LEU A 140 -1.13 26.19 -19.75
C LEU A 140 -2.55 26.68 -19.50
N THR A 141 -3.47 25.74 -19.39
CA THR A 141 -4.84 26.01 -18.97
C THR A 141 -4.86 26.28 -17.47
N PRO A 142 -5.44 27.41 -17.01
CA PRO A 142 -5.54 27.68 -15.59
C PRO A 142 -6.32 26.60 -14.84
N ALA A 143 -5.83 26.24 -13.66
CA ALA A 143 -6.44 25.22 -12.80
C ALA A 143 -6.79 25.84 -11.43
N PRO A 144 -7.97 25.51 -10.86
CA PRO A 144 -8.30 25.95 -9.52
C PRO A 144 -7.46 25.21 -8.47
N GLU A 145 -7.33 25.80 -7.28
CA GLU A 145 -6.76 25.10 -6.13
C GLU A 145 -7.58 23.85 -5.77
N PRO A 146 -6.93 22.75 -5.32
CA PRO A 146 -7.63 21.60 -4.80
C PRO A 146 -8.49 22.01 -3.60
N ALA A 147 -9.80 21.87 -3.74
CA ALA A 147 -10.74 22.13 -2.67
C ALA A 147 -11.91 21.15 -2.79
N TRP A 148 -12.25 20.52 -1.68
CA TRP A 148 -13.45 19.72 -1.56
C TRP A 148 -14.11 19.99 -0.21
N SER A 149 -15.40 19.64 -0.13
CA SER A 149 -16.12 19.63 1.13
C SER A 149 -16.33 18.17 1.52
N PRO A 150 -16.21 17.82 2.81
CA PRO A 150 -16.59 16.50 3.28
C PRO A 150 -18.00 16.14 2.80
N SER A 151 -18.21 14.87 2.48
CA SER A 151 -19.54 14.34 2.13
C SER A 151 -20.55 14.71 3.22
N SER A 152 -21.81 14.93 2.85
CA SER A 152 -22.89 15.06 3.84
C SER A 152 -23.06 13.81 4.71
N HIS A 153 -22.52 12.67 4.26
CA HIS A 153 -22.50 11.39 4.96
C HIS A 153 -21.19 11.10 5.71
N ALA A 154 -20.21 12.01 5.69
CA ALA A 154 -18.90 11.76 6.32
C ALA A 154 -19.01 11.43 7.82
N GLY A 155 -20.03 11.96 8.51
CA GLY A 155 -20.30 11.62 9.91
C GLY A 155 -20.92 10.23 10.10
N ASP A 156 -21.68 9.73 9.12
CA ASP A 156 -22.27 8.38 9.15
C ASP A 156 -21.19 7.30 8.90
N ASP A 157 -20.22 7.63 8.05
CA ASP A 157 -19.12 6.74 7.63
C ASP A 157 -17.89 6.79 8.58
N ALA A 158 -17.93 7.67 9.59
CA ALA A 158 -16.81 7.87 10.51
C ALA A 158 -16.53 6.61 11.35
N LEU A 159 -15.25 6.24 11.46
CA LEU A 159 -14.84 5.21 12.42
C LEU A 159 -14.58 5.83 13.78
N VAL A 160 -15.04 5.15 14.83
CA VAL A 160 -14.85 5.58 16.21
C VAL A 160 -14.23 4.43 16.99
N GLU A 161 -13.00 4.62 17.49
CA GLU A 161 -12.26 3.56 18.21
C GLU A 161 -13.03 3.01 19.41
N ALA A 162 -13.79 3.86 20.11
CA ALA A 162 -14.60 3.44 21.26
C ALA A 162 -15.74 2.47 20.91
N GLU A 163 -16.09 2.34 19.63
CA GLU A 163 -17.08 1.38 19.10
C GLU A 163 -16.43 0.05 18.70
N ALA A 164 -15.11 -0.08 18.79
CA ALA A 164 -14.41 -1.29 18.42
C ALA A 164 -14.87 -2.48 19.29
N ALA A 165 -15.43 -3.50 18.64
CA ALA A 165 -15.92 -4.71 19.28
C ALA A 165 -14.76 -5.63 19.69
N THR A 166 -13.66 -5.61 18.93
CA THR A 166 -12.49 -6.47 19.13
C THR A 166 -11.19 -5.72 18.83
N THR A 167 -10.13 -6.12 19.53
CA THR A 167 -8.74 -5.76 19.20
C THR A 167 -7.94 -7.02 18.92
N ARG A 168 -7.31 -7.09 17.74
CA ARG A 168 -6.48 -8.23 17.29
C ARG A 168 -5.02 -7.82 17.20
N LYS A 169 -4.13 -8.81 17.22
CA LYS A 169 -2.68 -8.62 17.11
C LYS A 169 -2.13 -9.42 15.95
N PHE A 170 -1.33 -8.77 15.13
CA PHE A 170 -0.67 -9.37 13.98
C PHE A 170 0.82 -9.07 14.04
N GLU A 171 1.60 -10.13 14.10
CA GLU A 171 3.05 -10.06 14.16
C GLU A 171 3.62 -10.66 12.89
N LEU A 172 4.23 -9.81 12.07
CA LEU A 172 4.91 -10.17 10.84
C LEU A 172 6.37 -10.48 11.20
N GLU A 173 6.82 -11.70 10.90
CA GLU A 173 8.20 -12.15 11.15
C GLU A 173 8.59 -13.19 10.09
N GLU A 174 9.81 -13.10 9.55
CA GLU A 174 10.29 -13.99 8.49
C GLU A 174 9.34 -14.03 7.27
N ARG A 175 8.59 -15.13 7.12
CA ARG A 175 7.59 -15.38 6.06
C ARG A 175 6.25 -15.81 6.66
N GLU A 176 5.97 -15.35 7.86
CA GLU A 176 4.84 -15.80 8.69
C GLU A 176 4.08 -14.59 9.25
N ILE A 177 2.80 -14.81 9.54
CA ILE A 177 1.98 -13.91 10.34
C ILE A 177 1.50 -14.69 11.56
N ASN A 178 1.77 -14.16 12.76
CA ASN A 178 1.46 -14.83 14.03
C ASN A 178 2.09 -16.24 14.16
N GLY A 179 3.26 -16.46 13.54
CA GLY A 179 4.00 -17.73 13.60
C GLY A 179 3.45 -18.83 12.70
N GLU A 180 2.58 -18.47 11.76
CA GLU A 180 1.98 -19.38 10.81
C GLU A 180 2.20 -18.87 9.38
N ARG A 181 2.46 -19.82 8.46
CA ARG A 181 2.39 -19.56 7.01
C ARG A 181 0.97 -19.75 6.51
N MET A 182 0.70 -19.25 5.32
CA MET A 182 -0.56 -19.49 4.62
C MET A 182 -0.88 -20.98 4.52
N ASP A 183 -2.09 -21.35 4.95
CA ASP A 183 -2.72 -22.65 4.68
C ASP A 183 -4.10 -22.41 4.08
N MET A 184 -4.27 -22.73 2.80
CA MET A 184 -5.54 -22.58 2.08
C MET A 184 -6.70 -23.36 2.73
N ASN A 185 -6.42 -24.32 3.64
CA ASN A 185 -7.42 -25.10 4.36
C ASN A 185 -7.73 -24.61 5.77
N ARG A 186 -7.17 -23.46 6.18
CA ARG A 186 -7.34 -22.91 7.54
C ARG A 186 -7.90 -21.49 7.49
N ILE A 187 -9.02 -21.25 8.15
CA ILE A 187 -9.46 -19.88 8.46
C ILE A 187 -8.71 -19.41 9.71
N ASP A 188 -7.94 -18.34 9.58
CA ASP A 188 -7.13 -17.78 10.67
C ASP A 188 -7.98 -16.89 11.58
N GLU A 189 -8.84 -16.05 10.99
CA GLU A 189 -9.66 -15.10 11.72
C GLU A 189 -11.14 -15.14 11.28
N VAL A 190 -12.03 -14.79 12.20
CA VAL A 190 -13.47 -14.63 11.94
C VAL A 190 -13.88 -13.24 12.39
N ALA A 191 -14.30 -12.41 11.43
CA ALA A 191 -14.87 -11.09 11.65
C ALA A 191 -16.40 -11.13 11.49
N TYR A 192 -17.09 -10.16 12.08
CA TYR A 192 -18.55 -10.05 11.96
C TYR A 192 -18.92 -8.82 11.17
N VAL A 193 -19.88 -8.98 10.25
CA VAL A 193 -20.44 -7.83 9.53
C VAL A 193 -21.08 -6.84 10.52
N GLY A 194 -20.84 -5.56 10.28
CA GLY A 194 -21.19 -4.43 11.13
C GLY A 194 -20.21 -4.14 12.27
N ASP A 195 -19.25 -5.02 12.56
CA ASP A 195 -18.29 -4.78 13.64
C ASP A 195 -17.20 -3.82 13.19
N THR A 196 -16.87 -2.89 14.09
CA THR A 196 -15.64 -2.10 14.02
C THR A 196 -14.57 -2.85 14.82
N GLU A 197 -13.36 -2.94 14.30
CA GLU A 197 -12.24 -3.61 14.94
C GLU A 197 -10.98 -2.75 14.92
N VAL A 198 -10.11 -2.96 15.92
CA VAL A 198 -8.74 -2.45 15.91
C VAL A 198 -7.77 -3.60 15.66
N TRP A 199 -6.95 -3.48 14.63
CA TRP A 199 -5.88 -4.43 14.36
C TRP A 199 -4.55 -3.78 14.75
N GLU A 200 -3.84 -4.38 15.71
CA GLU A 200 -2.50 -3.96 16.12
C GLU A 200 -1.48 -4.79 15.32
N VAL A 201 -0.79 -4.15 14.38
CA VAL A 201 0.11 -4.81 13.43
C VAL A 201 1.54 -4.33 13.67
N ARG A 202 2.50 -5.26 13.67
CA ARG A 202 3.93 -4.93 13.78
C ARG A 202 4.81 -5.83 12.93
N SER A 203 5.92 -5.29 12.46
CA SER A 203 7.06 -6.08 11.99
C SER A 203 7.99 -6.42 13.17
N LYS A 204 8.30 -7.70 13.36
CA LYS A 204 9.38 -8.18 14.21
C LYS A 204 10.57 -8.50 13.30
N GLN A 205 11.77 -8.08 13.70
CA GLN A 205 13.04 -8.15 12.95
C GLN A 205 13.40 -6.86 12.20
N PRO A 206 14.69 -6.63 11.87
CA PRO A 206 15.13 -5.45 11.12
C PRO A 206 14.77 -5.51 9.61
N ILE A 207 13.64 -6.14 9.26
CA ILE A 207 13.12 -6.29 7.91
C ILE A 207 11.78 -5.55 7.83
N PRO A 208 11.59 -4.68 6.82
CA PRO A 208 10.32 -4.02 6.63
C PRO A 208 9.32 -4.89 5.90
N HIS A 209 8.03 -4.61 6.07
CA HIS A 209 6.95 -5.28 5.35
C HIS A 209 5.95 -4.25 4.81
N SER A 210 5.17 -4.63 3.81
CA SER A 210 4.01 -3.85 3.37
C SER A 210 2.76 -4.63 3.77
N PHE A 211 2.03 -4.23 4.79
CA PHE A 211 0.85 -4.98 5.24
C PHE A 211 -0.38 -4.55 4.46
N HIS A 212 -1.09 -5.50 3.86
CA HIS A 212 -2.33 -5.31 3.11
C HIS A 212 -3.45 -6.18 3.69
N ILE A 213 -4.69 -5.67 3.64
CA ILE A 213 -5.92 -6.40 3.96
C ILE A 213 -6.95 -6.21 2.85
N HIS A 214 -7.65 -7.29 2.50
CA HIS A 214 -8.75 -7.28 1.53
C HIS A 214 -10.06 -6.85 2.20
N ASP A 215 -11.12 -6.67 1.39
CA ASP A 215 -12.50 -6.29 1.80
C ASP A 215 -12.63 -4.85 2.32
N VAL A 216 -11.84 -4.48 3.31
CA VAL A 216 -12.00 -3.23 4.06
C VAL A 216 -10.90 -2.20 3.76
N GLN A 217 -11.22 -0.95 4.07
CA GLN A 217 -10.24 0.10 4.26
C GLN A 217 -10.17 0.44 5.76
N PHE A 218 -9.00 0.83 6.23
CA PHE A 218 -8.72 1.21 7.61
C PHE A 218 -8.20 2.64 7.73
N GLU A 219 -8.33 3.21 8.93
CA GLU A 219 -7.65 4.44 9.36
C GLU A 219 -6.48 4.06 10.26
N VAL A 220 -5.30 4.65 10.04
CA VAL A 220 -4.17 4.47 10.95
C VAL A 220 -4.38 5.37 12.17
N LEU A 221 -4.66 4.77 13.33
CA LEU A 221 -4.90 5.53 14.57
C LEU A 221 -3.61 6.06 15.17
N SER A 222 -2.55 5.25 15.16
CA SER A 222 -1.27 5.62 15.76
C SER A 222 -0.13 4.73 15.27
N VAL A 223 1.09 5.26 15.31
CA VAL A 223 2.34 4.52 15.16
C VAL A 223 3.18 4.70 16.42
N ASP A 224 3.48 3.61 17.14
CA ASP A 224 4.08 3.60 18.48
C ASP A 224 3.32 4.47 19.50
N GLY A 225 2.00 4.56 19.35
CA GLY A 225 1.13 5.37 20.22
C GLY A 225 1.15 6.87 19.93
N GLU A 226 1.92 7.32 18.93
CA GLU A 226 1.93 8.71 18.45
C GLU A 226 1.04 8.87 17.21
N ALA A 227 0.68 10.12 16.90
CA ALA A 227 -0.09 10.41 15.69
C ALA A 227 0.66 9.92 14.43
N PRO A 228 -0.04 9.33 13.45
CA PRO A 228 0.58 8.87 12.23
C PRO A 228 1.11 10.06 11.39
N PRO A 229 2.12 9.83 10.54
CA PRO A 229 2.58 10.85 9.61
C PRO A 229 1.52 11.11 8.52
N VAL A 230 1.64 12.25 7.84
CA VAL A 230 0.57 12.75 6.96
C VAL A 230 0.29 11.83 5.77
N GLU A 231 1.30 11.11 5.26
CA GLU A 231 1.15 10.12 4.19
C GLU A 231 0.26 8.91 4.57
N MET A 232 0.05 8.68 5.87
CA MET A 232 -0.84 7.64 6.39
C MET A 232 -2.25 8.17 6.70
N SER A 233 -2.55 9.43 6.37
CA SER A 233 -3.86 10.04 6.62
C SER A 233 -4.92 9.49 5.68
N GLY A 234 -6.18 9.58 6.10
CA GLY A 234 -7.32 9.07 5.35
C GLY A 234 -7.45 7.55 5.40
N ARG A 235 -8.27 7.01 4.49
CA ARG A 235 -8.52 5.57 4.39
C ARG A 235 -7.43 4.87 3.58
N LYS A 236 -6.94 3.77 4.12
CA LYS A 236 -5.87 2.93 3.55
C LYS A 236 -6.27 1.47 3.54
N ASP A 237 -5.68 0.68 2.65
CA ASP A 237 -5.75 -0.78 2.73
C ASP A 237 -4.36 -1.43 2.78
N THR A 238 -3.31 -0.62 2.58
CA THR A 238 -1.93 -1.07 2.56
C THR A 238 -1.07 -0.07 3.32
N ILE A 239 -0.16 -0.53 4.17
CA ILE A 239 0.81 0.33 4.87
C ILE A 239 2.21 -0.27 4.90
N TYR A 240 3.20 0.60 4.79
CA TYR A 240 4.57 0.26 5.15
C TYR A 240 4.71 0.05 6.67
N LEU A 241 5.21 -1.12 7.06
CA LEU A 241 5.58 -1.43 8.43
C LEU A 241 7.09 -1.29 8.60
N GLU A 242 7.50 -0.18 9.21
CA GLU A 242 8.87 -0.05 9.72
C GLU A 242 9.17 -1.14 10.76
N PRO A 243 10.38 -1.74 10.70
CA PRO A 243 10.91 -2.62 11.72
C PRO A 243 10.63 -2.20 13.16
N ASN A 244 10.09 -3.12 13.95
CA ASN A 244 9.90 -3.00 15.40
C ASN A 244 8.97 -1.88 15.88
N ARG A 245 8.14 -1.31 15.01
CA ARG A 245 7.10 -0.34 15.37
C ARG A 245 5.73 -0.99 15.44
N ASP A 246 4.86 -0.47 16.31
CA ASP A 246 3.48 -0.93 16.50
C ASP A 246 2.51 0.03 15.79
N TYR A 247 1.65 -0.51 14.92
CA TYR A 247 0.64 0.23 14.18
C TYR A 247 -0.75 -0.17 14.65
N ARG A 248 -1.64 0.80 14.89
CA ARG A 248 -3.03 0.54 15.25
C ARG A 248 -3.94 0.94 14.11
N LEU A 249 -4.68 -0.01 13.55
CA LEU A 249 -5.51 0.16 12.37
C LEU A 249 -6.98 0.01 12.78
N LEU A 250 -7.81 1.02 12.54
CA LEU A 250 -9.24 0.99 12.82
C LEU A 250 -9.99 0.70 11.52
N MET A 251 -10.85 -0.31 11.51
CA MET A 251 -11.62 -0.71 10.34
C MET A 251 -13.03 -1.16 10.72
N ARG A 252 -13.94 -1.18 9.75
CA ARG A 252 -15.30 -1.70 9.91
C ARG A 252 -15.59 -2.67 8.77
N PHE A 253 -16.11 -3.84 9.09
CA PHE A 253 -16.56 -4.84 8.11
C PHE A 253 -18.02 -4.52 7.75
N GLU A 254 -18.26 -3.93 6.58
CA GLU A 254 -19.57 -3.33 6.28
C GLU A 254 -20.53 -4.26 5.55
N ASP A 255 -20.00 -5.14 4.70
CA ASP A 255 -20.80 -5.97 3.79
C ASP A 255 -20.13 -7.32 3.44
N PHE A 256 -20.65 -7.98 2.40
CA PHE A 256 -20.14 -9.23 1.80
C PHE A 256 -19.85 -10.41 2.77
N ALA A 257 -20.69 -10.58 3.79
CA ALA A 257 -20.59 -11.73 4.69
C ALA A 257 -20.82 -13.08 3.97
N ASP A 258 -19.87 -14.00 4.10
CA ASP A 258 -19.94 -15.38 3.63
C ASP A 258 -19.05 -16.28 4.53
N PRO A 259 -19.61 -17.32 5.18
CA PRO A 259 -18.84 -18.19 6.08
C PRO A 259 -17.85 -19.11 5.38
N THR A 260 -17.85 -19.13 4.04
CA THR A 260 -17.06 -20.06 3.23
C THR A 260 -16.19 -19.39 2.17
N MET A 261 -16.30 -18.08 1.97
CA MET A 261 -15.49 -17.34 1.00
C MET A 261 -14.54 -16.40 1.75
N PRO A 262 -13.29 -16.82 1.99
CA PRO A 262 -12.35 -16.03 2.75
C PRO A 262 -11.77 -14.86 1.97
N TYR A 263 -11.49 -13.79 2.70
CA TYR A 263 -10.60 -12.69 2.33
C TYR A 263 -9.20 -12.93 2.90
N MET A 264 -8.22 -12.16 2.45
CA MET A 264 -6.82 -12.31 2.85
C MET A 264 -6.27 -11.05 3.52
N TYR A 265 -5.30 -11.25 4.40
CA TYR A 265 -4.36 -10.21 4.82
C TYR A 265 -2.94 -10.76 4.64
N HIS A 266 -2.02 -9.93 4.15
CA HIS A 266 -0.69 -10.42 3.77
C HIS A 266 0.35 -9.31 3.71
N CYS A 267 1.62 -9.72 3.62
CA CYS A 267 2.65 -8.84 3.12
C CYS A 267 2.47 -8.64 1.60
N HIS A 268 2.56 -7.41 1.12
CA HIS A 268 2.46 -7.04 -0.29
C HIS A 268 3.85 -6.89 -0.96
N MET A 269 4.92 -7.31 -0.27
CA MET A 269 6.17 -7.68 -0.93
C MET A 269 5.97 -9.09 -1.49
N LEU A 270 5.86 -9.22 -2.81
CA LEU A 270 5.26 -10.40 -3.44
C LEU A 270 6.05 -11.69 -3.16
N LEU A 271 7.37 -11.63 -3.03
CA LEU A 271 8.15 -12.80 -2.62
C LEU A 271 7.73 -13.28 -1.21
N HIS A 272 7.48 -12.34 -0.29
CA HIS A 272 7.07 -12.69 1.06
C HIS A 272 5.67 -13.31 1.05
N GLU A 273 4.77 -12.73 0.26
CA GLU A 273 3.41 -13.25 0.01
C GLU A 273 3.47 -14.69 -0.51
N ASP A 274 4.21 -14.93 -1.60
CA ASP A 274 4.35 -16.23 -2.28
C ASP A 274 4.99 -17.30 -1.37
N GLU A 275 5.91 -16.90 -0.49
CA GLU A 275 6.53 -17.80 0.48
C GLU A 275 5.66 -18.07 1.73
N GLY A 276 4.48 -17.46 1.80
CA GLY A 276 3.43 -17.79 2.76
C GLY A 276 3.15 -16.74 3.83
N MET A 277 3.64 -15.50 3.69
CA MET A 277 3.38 -14.40 4.64
C MET A 277 1.98 -13.82 4.47
N MET A 278 0.98 -14.68 4.65
CA MET A 278 -0.43 -14.42 4.41
C MET A 278 -1.28 -15.26 5.37
N GLY A 279 -2.40 -14.69 5.79
CA GLY A 279 -3.48 -15.41 6.44
C GLY A 279 -4.81 -15.04 5.80
N GLN A 280 -5.85 -15.76 6.20
CA GLN A 280 -7.20 -15.57 5.67
C GLN A 280 -8.25 -15.47 6.76
N PHE A 281 -9.28 -14.70 6.46
CA PHE A 281 -10.41 -14.46 7.36
C PHE A 281 -11.72 -14.54 6.62
N VAL A 282 -12.79 -14.90 7.34
CA VAL A 282 -14.15 -14.77 6.84
C VAL A 282 -14.87 -13.65 7.57
N VAL A 283 -15.76 -12.97 6.85
CA VAL A 283 -16.74 -12.05 7.43
C VAL A 283 -18.06 -12.80 7.51
N ILE A 284 -18.68 -12.90 8.69
CA ILE A 284 -19.92 -13.65 8.88
C ILE A 284 -21.01 -12.85 9.58
N GLU A 285 -22.26 -13.28 9.45
CA GLU A 285 -23.32 -12.86 10.36
C GLU A 285 -23.20 -13.61 11.70
N ARG A 286 -23.62 -12.95 12.78
CA ARG A 286 -23.68 -13.58 14.11
C ARG A 286 -24.62 -14.79 14.08
N GLY A 287 -24.15 -15.92 14.59
CA GLY A 287 -24.88 -17.20 14.55
C GLY A 287 -24.45 -18.14 13.42
N GLN A 288 -23.58 -17.71 12.51
CA GLN A 288 -23.02 -18.56 11.43
C GLN A 288 -21.69 -19.23 11.80
N GLU A 289 -21.26 -19.19 13.07
CA GLU A 289 -19.93 -19.67 13.47
C GLU A 289 -19.73 -21.17 13.20
N ALA A 290 -20.81 -21.95 13.23
CA ALA A 290 -20.78 -23.38 12.91
C ALA A 290 -20.73 -23.68 11.40
N GLU A 291 -20.94 -22.67 10.55
CA GLU A 291 -20.91 -22.76 9.09
C GLU A 291 -19.54 -22.39 8.53
N VAL A 292 -18.64 -21.84 9.36
CA VAL A 292 -17.28 -21.44 8.97
C VAL A 292 -16.52 -22.63 8.41
N GLY A 293 -16.02 -22.47 7.19
CA GLY A 293 -15.22 -23.47 6.52
C GLY A 293 -14.44 -22.86 5.37
N VAL A 294 -13.47 -23.62 4.87
CA VAL A 294 -12.81 -23.28 3.61
C VAL A 294 -13.67 -23.76 2.43
N PRO A 295 -13.65 -23.08 1.27
CA PRO A 295 -14.32 -23.57 0.08
C PRO A 295 -13.90 -25.02 -0.17
N ALA A 296 -14.85 -25.90 -0.51
CA ALA A 296 -14.51 -27.24 -0.95
C ALA A 296 -13.64 -27.12 -2.20
N GLY A 297 -12.35 -27.43 -2.05
CA GLY A 297 -11.40 -27.37 -3.16
C GLY A 297 -11.93 -28.18 -4.33
N HIS A 298 -11.82 -27.61 -5.54
CA HIS A 298 -11.80 -28.44 -6.74
C HIS A 298 -10.69 -29.46 -6.54
N ASP A 299 -11.05 -30.73 -6.35
CA ASP A 299 -10.11 -31.85 -6.27
C ASP A 299 -9.06 -31.67 -7.38
N GLY A 300 -7.79 -31.60 -6.99
CA GLY A 300 -6.65 -31.32 -7.86
C GLY A 300 -6.54 -32.28 -9.05
N ALA A 301 -7.25 -31.98 -10.13
CA ALA A 301 -6.91 -32.43 -11.46
C ALA A 301 -5.78 -31.52 -11.94
N GLY A 302 -4.57 -32.08 -11.97
CA GLY A 302 -3.32 -31.35 -12.14
C GLY A 302 -3.30 -30.38 -13.31
N HIS A 303 -2.76 -29.19 -13.05
CA HIS A 303 -2.16 -28.37 -14.09
C HIS A 303 -0.76 -28.92 -14.37
N GLU A 304 -0.66 -29.85 -15.32
CA GLU A 304 0.59 -30.08 -16.03
C GLU A 304 0.86 -28.82 -16.89
N HIS A 305 1.90 -28.07 -16.55
CA HIS A 305 2.57 -27.13 -17.45
C HIS A 305 3.82 -27.79 -18.03
#